data_AF-A0A2N1S2Z7-F1
#
_entry.id   AF-A0A2N1S2Z7-F1
#
_cell.length_a   1.000
_cell.length_b   1.000
_cell.length_c   1.000
_cell.angle_alpha   90.00
_cell.angle_beta   90.00
_cell.angle_gamma   90.00
#
_symmetry.space_group_name_H-M   'P 1'
#
loop_
_entity.id
_entity.type
_entity.pdbx_description
1 polymer ?
#
loop_
_entity_poly.entity_id
_entity_poly.type
_entity_poly.pdbx_seq_one_letter_code
_entity_poly.pdbx_strand_id
1 'polypeptide(L)'
;MIPMTIPFFKDFIISSLFVLLYRTVFSIRICFSIKCVTGAVKEIYSRSGQNILSNEKYTGDSIFGQTVGAEYPAMKRVRNNPYEVQRSDNHHDAIIDRETFDLVQEMKKSRTNIELDEYENKVRKSTHYSMKRDAGKNEKTAEQMR
;
A
#
# COMPACT_ATOMS: atom_id res chain seq x y z
N MET A 1 -57.11 16.12 -31.11
CA MET A 1 -55.77 15.74 -31.61
C MET A 1 -54.79 15.84 -30.44
N ILE A 2 -53.95 14.82 -30.35
CA ILE A 2 -53.21 14.31 -29.17
C ILE A 2 -52.07 15.26 -28.72
N PRO A 3 -51.63 15.18 -27.44
CA PRO A 3 -50.87 16.20 -26.72
C PRO A 3 -49.34 15.97 -26.75
N MET A 4 -48.56 17.02 -26.46
CA MET A 4 -47.09 16.95 -26.29
C MET A 4 -46.73 17.59 -24.94
N THR A 5 -46.67 16.82 -23.85
CA THR A 5 -45.48 16.12 -23.30
C THR A 5 -44.41 17.06 -22.71
N ILE A 6 -44.49 17.26 -21.40
CA ILE A 6 -43.33 17.54 -20.54
C ILE A 6 -42.93 16.20 -19.90
N PRO A 7 -41.63 15.87 -19.83
CA PRO A 7 -41.09 15.49 -18.51
C PRO A 7 -39.66 16.00 -18.30
N PHE A 8 -39.52 17.09 -17.56
CA PHE A 8 -38.26 17.72 -17.13
C PHE A 8 -37.65 17.08 -15.85
N PHE A 9 -37.92 15.80 -15.58
CA PHE A 9 -37.71 15.24 -14.23
C PHE A 9 -36.84 13.97 -14.16
N LYS A 10 -36.07 13.65 -15.20
CA LYS A 10 -35.25 12.43 -15.23
C LYS A 10 -33.75 12.63 -14.97
N ASP A 11 -33.27 13.87 -14.92
CA ASP A 11 -31.83 14.14 -14.87
C ASP A 11 -31.25 14.23 -13.44
N PHE A 12 -32.10 14.24 -12.40
CA PHE A 12 -31.63 14.40 -11.02
C PHE A 12 -31.28 13.08 -10.30
N ILE A 13 -31.81 11.93 -10.75
CA ILE A 13 -31.57 10.63 -10.10
C ILE A 13 -30.23 10.01 -10.56
N ILE A 14 -29.76 10.33 -11.76
CA ILE A 14 -28.57 9.71 -12.36
C ILE A 14 -27.27 10.25 -11.71
N SER A 15 -27.29 11.45 -11.12
CA SER A 15 -26.11 12.06 -10.48
C SER A 15 -25.82 11.49 -9.08
N SER A 16 -26.84 11.05 -8.34
CA SER A 16 -26.71 10.55 -6.96
C SER A 16 -26.15 9.13 -6.89
N LEU A 17 -26.56 8.26 -7.82
CA LEU A 17 -26.10 6.87 -7.90
C LEU A 17 -24.71 6.73 -8.51
N PHE A 18 -24.24 7.75 -9.24
CA PHE A 18 -22.89 7.78 -9.80
C PHE A 18 -21.86 7.86 -8.66
N VAL A 19 -21.96 8.82 -7.73
CA VAL A 19 -20.92 9.08 -6.71
C VAL A 19 -20.62 7.90 -5.77
N LEU A 20 -21.56 6.96 -5.56
CA LEU A 20 -21.37 5.81 -4.67
C LEU A 20 -20.61 4.62 -5.29
N LEU A 21 -20.48 4.56 -6.62
CA LEU A 21 -19.72 3.47 -7.28
C LEU A 21 -18.27 3.82 -7.59
N TYR A 22 -17.87 5.10 -7.56
CA TYR A 22 -16.49 5.50 -7.87
C TYR A 22 -15.56 5.50 -6.66
N ARG A 23 -16.06 5.23 -5.45
CA ARG A 23 -15.26 5.30 -4.21
C ARG A 23 -14.61 3.99 -3.79
N THR A 24 -15.01 2.85 -4.37
CA THR A 24 -14.45 1.52 -4.04
C THR A 24 -13.49 0.98 -5.10
N VAL A 25 -13.55 1.46 -6.34
CA VAL A 25 -12.72 0.96 -7.46
C VAL A 25 -11.49 1.82 -7.74
N PHE A 26 -11.39 3.02 -7.14
CA PHE A 26 -10.32 3.97 -7.44
C PHE A 26 -8.94 3.53 -6.90
N SER A 27 -8.88 2.86 -5.75
CA SER A 27 -7.62 2.30 -5.22
C SER A 27 -7.08 1.11 -6.03
N ILE A 28 -7.91 0.44 -6.82
CA ILE A 28 -7.50 -0.73 -7.62
C ILE A 28 -7.00 -0.29 -9.02
N ARG A 29 -7.49 0.84 -9.56
CA ARG A 29 -7.18 1.29 -10.92
C ARG A 29 -5.79 1.93 -11.06
N ILE A 30 -5.24 2.52 -9.99
CA ILE A 30 -3.91 3.15 -10.05
C ILE A 30 -2.80 2.12 -10.32
N CYS A 31 -2.97 0.87 -9.89
CA CYS A 31 -2.04 -0.21 -10.21
C CYS A 31 -2.10 -0.69 -11.67
N PHE A 32 -3.20 -0.47 -12.39
CA PHE A 32 -3.38 -1.02 -13.75
C PHE A 32 -2.93 -0.07 -14.87
N SER A 33 -2.89 1.24 -14.62
CA SER A 33 -2.51 2.21 -15.66
C SER A 33 -1.00 2.35 -15.86
N ILE A 34 -0.19 1.92 -14.89
CA ILE A 34 1.25 1.72 -15.09
C ILE A 34 1.47 0.34 -15.72
N LYS A 35 0.89 0.12 -16.91
CA LYS A 35 1.33 -0.97 -17.78
C LYS A 35 2.72 -0.61 -18.28
N CYS A 36 3.69 -1.00 -17.48
CA CYS A 36 5.08 -1.06 -17.89
C CYS A 36 5.15 -1.98 -19.11
N VAL A 37 5.49 -1.37 -20.24
CA VAL A 37 5.97 -2.07 -21.44
C VAL A 37 7.20 -2.88 -21.00
N THR A 38 7.28 -4.14 -21.44
CA THR A 38 8.31 -5.17 -21.13
C THR A 38 7.98 -6.12 -19.97
N GLY A 39 7.88 -7.42 -20.29
CA GLY A 39 7.46 -8.50 -19.40
C GLY A 39 8.43 -8.88 -18.27
N ALA A 40 9.31 -7.98 -17.84
CA ALA A 40 10.26 -8.17 -16.73
C ALA A 40 9.87 -7.38 -15.46
N VAL A 41 8.70 -6.74 -15.44
CA VAL A 41 8.39 -5.68 -14.47
C VAL A 41 7.95 -6.21 -13.10
N LYS A 42 7.46 -7.45 -13.01
CA LYS A 42 6.97 -7.99 -11.73
C LYS A 42 8.06 -8.00 -10.64
N GLU A 43 9.32 -8.18 -11.03
CA GLU A 43 10.45 -8.13 -10.09
C GLU A 43 10.95 -6.71 -9.83
N ILE A 44 11.03 -5.86 -10.87
CA ILE A 44 11.56 -4.48 -10.77
C ILE A 44 10.69 -3.62 -9.82
N TYR A 45 9.38 -3.86 -9.78
CA TYR A 45 8.46 -3.10 -8.94
C TYR A 45 8.46 -3.47 -7.46
N SER A 46 8.90 -4.68 -7.12
CA SER A 46 8.74 -5.18 -5.74
C SER A 46 9.61 -4.42 -4.75
N ARG A 47 10.92 -4.32 -5.02
CA ARG A 47 11.90 -3.71 -4.12
C ARG A 47 12.07 -2.21 -4.35
N SER A 48 12.14 -1.79 -5.61
CA SER A 48 12.29 -0.37 -5.98
C SER A 48 11.03 0.43 -5.64
N GLY A 49 9.84 -0.12 -5.89
CA GLY A 49 8.58 0.54 -5.53
C GLY A 49 8.43 0.75 -4.03
N GLN A 50 8.83 -0.22 -3.21
CA GLN A 50 8.84 -0.08 -1.75
C GLN A 50 9.81 1.00 -1.27
N ASN A 51 10.98 1.15 -1.89
CA ASN A 51 11.94 2.19 -1.54
C ASN A 51 11.40 3.59 -1.90
N ILE A 52 10.76 3.72 -3.06
CA ILE A 52 10.13 4.97 -3.50
C ILE A 52 9.02 5.36 -2.51
N LEU A 53 8.12 4.42 -2.21
CA LEU A 53 7.00 4.64 -1.29
C LEU A 53 7.42 4.70 0.19
N SER A 54 8.69 4.59 0.54
CA SER A 54 9.16 4.74 1.94
C SER A 54 9.91 6.04 2.18
N ASN A 55 10.23 6.79 1.12
CA ASN A 55 11.13 7.92 1.23
C ASN A 55 10.35 9.20 1.57
N GLU A 56 10.71 9.83 2.69
CA GLU A 56 10.12 11.08 3.17
C GLU A 56 10.40 12.26 2.22
N LYS A 57 11.41 12.19 1.34
CA LYS A 57 11.66 13.27 0.36
C LYS A 57 10.44 13.65 -0.46
N TYR A 58 9.52 12.72 -0.70
CA TYR A 58 8.33 13.02 -1.51
C TYR A 58 7.30 13.89 -0.78
N THR A 59 7.39 14.02 0.55
CA THR A 59 6.55 14.93 1.36
C THR A 59 7.14 16.34 1.51
N GLY A 60 8.29 16.61 0.87
CA GLY A 60 9.00 17.87 0.97
C GLY A 60 10.04 17.93 2.09
N ASP A 61 10.10 16.90 2.93
CA ASP A 61 11.05 16.82 4.05
C ASP A 61 12.31 16.04 3.65
N SER A 62 13.48 16.54 4.03
CA SER A 62 14.75 15.87 3.71
C SER A 62 15.45 15.39 4.98
N ILE A 63 15.94 14.15 4.93
CA ILE A 63 16.70 13.54 6.03
C ILE A 63 18.14 13.31 5.59
N PHE A 64 19.09 13.77 6.40
CA PHE A 64 20.52 13.62 6.19
C PHE A 64 21.16 12.80 7.32
N GLY A 65 22.33 12.21 7.06
CA GLY A 65 23.11 11.56 8.11
C GLY A 65 22.59 10.20 8.61
N GLN A 66 21.65 9.56 7.89
CA GLN A 66 21.12 8.23 8.29
C GLN A 66 22.19 7.12 8.36
N THR A 67 23.34 7.32 7.73
CA THR A 67 24.38 6.30 7.62
C THR A 67 25.75 6.95 7.70
N VAL A 68 26.57 6.45 8.63
CA VAL A 68 27.93 6.91 8.87
C VAL A 68 28.94 5.84 8.44
N GLY A 69 30.17 6.25 8.14
CA GLY A 69 31.28 5.32 7.91
C GLY A 69 31.68 4.66 9.22
N ALA A 70 31.99 3.37 9.20
CA ALA A 70 32.60 2.72 10.34
C ALA A 70 34.01 3.29 10.60
N GLU A 71 34.47 3.15 11.85
CA GLU A 71 35.85 3.50 12.21
C GLU A 71 36.86 2.72 11.37
N TYR A 72 37.92 3.42 10.95
CA TYR A 72 39.01 2.81 10.20
C TYR A 72 39.62 1.65 11.02
N PRO A 73 39.92 0.49 10.41
CA PRO A 73 40.07 0.19 8.98
C PRO A 73 38.82 -0.32 8.26
N ALA A 74 37.65 -0.35 8.90
CA ALA A 74 36.46 -0.94 8.30
C ALA A 74 35.79 0.01 7.28
N MET A 75 35.72 -0.39 6.01
CA MET A 75 35.08 0.41 4.94
C MET A 75 33.56 0.20 4.83
N LYS A 76 32.92 -0.32 5.89
CA LYS A 76 31.48 -0.59 5.91
C LYS A 76 30.70 0.66 6.30
N ARG A 77 29.50 0.79 5.76
CA ARG A 77 28.53 1.83 6.14
C ARG A 77 27.57 1.27 7.19
N VAL A 78 27.41 1.98 8.30
CA VAL A 78 26.55 1.56 9.42
C VAL A 78 25.44 2.60 9.62
N ARG A 79 24.25 2.16 10.03
CA ARG A 79 23.15 3.07 10.37
C ARG A 79 23.56 3.94 11.54
N ASN A 80 23.28 5.24 11.42
CA ASN A 80 23.62 6.17 12.47
C ASN A 80 22.60 6.12 13.62
N ASN A 81 23.00 6.66 14.78
CA ASN A 81 22.11 6.93 15.90
C ASN A 81 20.96 7.84 15.45
N PRO A 82 19.72 7.59 15.89
CA PRO A 82 18.56 8.39 15.46
C PRO A 82 18.65 9.87 15.88
N TYR A 83 19.39 10.16 16.97
CA TYR A 83 19.56 11.53 17.47
C TYR A 83 20.51 12.40 16.65
N GLU A 84 21.41 11.78 15.88
CA GLU A 84 22.38 12.49 15.03
C GLU A 84 21.86 12.69 13.60
N VAL A 85 20.71 12.09 13.27
CA VAL A 85 20.06 12.23 11.98
C VAL A 85 19.42 13.62 11.91
N GLN A 86 19.90 14.42 10.96
CA GLN A 86 19.40 15.77 10.76
C GLN A 86 18.20 15.73 9.80
N ARG A 87 17.12 16.44 10.15
CA ARG A 87 15.94 16.64 9.31
C ARG A 87 15.83 18.12 8.96
N SER A 88 15.63 18.41 7.67
CA SER A 88 15.25 19.73 7.19
C SER A 88 13.80 19.66 6.72
N ASP A 89 12.94 20.37 7.42
CA ASP A 89 11.52 20.47 7.08
C ASP A 89 11.35 21.36 5.84
N ASN A 90 10.42 20.98 4.95
CA ASN A 90 10.02 21.75 3.76
C ASN A 90 11.21 22.23 2.88
N HIS A 91 12.10 21.31 2.50
CA HIS A 91 13.25 21.59 1.64
C HIS A 91 12.85 21.90 0.19
N HIS A 92 11.79 21.27 -0.30
CA HIS A 92 11.21 21.54 -1.61
C HIS A 92 9.70 21.28 -1.57
N ASP A 93 8.99 21.77 -2.59
CA ASP A 93 7.54 21.55 -2.72
C ASP A 93 7.22 20.06 -2.69
N ALA A 94 6.24 19.70 -1.87
CA ALA A 94 5.82 18.31 -1.71
C ALA A 94 5.25 17.79 -3.03
N ILE A 95 5.75 16.62 -3.47
CA ILE A 95 5.21 15.92 -4.64
C ILE A 95 3.95 15.14 -4.22
N ILE A 96 3.93 14.67 -2.97
CA ILE A 96 2.83 13.90 -2.38
C ILE A 96 2.46 14.54 -1.04
N ASP A 97 1.17 14.74 -0.82
CA ASP A 97 0.66 15.24 0.45
C ASP A 97 1.00 14.28 1.60
N ARG A 98 1.31 14.84 2.78
CA ARG A 98 1.65 14.06 3.98
C ARG A 98 0.56 13.06 4.35
N GLU A 99 -0.71 13.47 4.29
CA GLU A 99 -1.86 12.60 4.56
C GLU A 99 -1.87 11.37 3.64
N THR A 100 -1.63 11.58 2.35
CA THR A 100 -1.60 10.49 1.37
C THR A 100 -0.41 9.56 1.63
N PHE A 101 0.74 10.11 2.00
CA PHE A 101 1.92 9.33 2.34
C PHE A 101 1.68 8.45 3.59
N ASP A 102 1.05 8.99 4.63
CA ASP A 102 0.77 8.27 5.87
C ASP A 102 -0.20 7.11 5.64
N LEU A 103 -1.27 7.34 4.86
CA LEU A 103 -2.20 6.29 4.44
C LEU A 103 -1.48 5.14 3.70
N VAL A 104 -0.50 5.48 2.84
CA VAL A 104 0.31 4.47 2.15
C VAL A 104 1.20 3.69 3.13
N GLN A 105 1.77 4.33 4.16
CA GLN A 105 2.54 3.63 5.19
C GLN A 105 1.66 2.68 6.00
N GLU A 106 0.45 3.08 6.38
CA GLU A 106 -0.51 2.24 7.10
C GLU A 106 -0.93 1.02 6.27
N MET A 107 -1.25 1.22 4.98
CA MET A 107 -1.53 0.11 4.07
C MET A 107 -0.33 -0.83 3.93
N LYS A 108 0.89 -0.32 3.91
CA LYS A 108 2.11 -1.15 3.86
C LYS A 108 2.27 -1.96 5.14
N LYS A 109 2.16 -1.33 6.32
CA LYS A 109 2.20 -2.02 7.62
C LYS A 109 1.15 -3.14 7.69
N SER A 110 -0.07 -2.86 7.23
CA SER A 110 -1.17 -3.83 7.21
C SER A 110 -0.89 -5.04 6.31
N ARG A 111 -0.17 -4.84 5.20
CA ARG A 111 0.22 -5.93 4.28
C ARG A 111 1.42 -6.74 4.79
N THR A 112 2.25 -6.18 5.68
CA THR A 112 3.42 -6.89 6.19
C THR A 112 3.04 -7.93 7.24
N ASN A 113 3.65 -9.10 7.16
CA ASN A 113 3.52 -10.16 8.15
C ASN A 113 4.50 -9.99 9.33
N ILE A 114 4.74 -8.75 9.74
CA ILE A 114 5.69 -8.39 10.78
C ILE A 114 4.91 -7.69 11.89
N GLU A 115 5.05 -8.21 13.10
CA GLU A 115 4.54 -7.61 14.34
C GLU A 115 5.73 -7.06 15.13
N LEU A 116 5.45 -6.02 15.92
CA LEU A 116 6.39 -5.47 16.88
C LEU A 116 6.01 -6.03 18.23
N ASP A 117 6.93 -6.73 18.89
CA ASP A 117 6.76 -7.16 20.27
C ASP A 117 6.80 -5.95 21.22
N GLU A 118 6.45 -6.17 22.48
CA GLU A 118 6.49 -5.16 23.56
C GLU A 118 7.87 -4.50 23.74
N TYR A 119 8.94 -5.19 23.32
CA TYR A 119 10.32 -4.71 23.35
C TYR A 119 10.79 -4.13 21.99
N GLU A 120 9.87 -3.75 21.10
CA GLU A 120 10.12 -3.24 19.74
C GLU A 120 10.90 -4.17 18.80
N ASN A 121 11.02 -5.45 19.18
CA ASN A 121 11.65 -6.46 18.34
C ASN A 121 10.70 -6.86 17.20
N LYS A 122 11.24 -6.93 15.97
CA LYS A 122 10.48 -7.32 14.77
C LYS A 122 10.32 -8.83 14.72
N VAL A 123 9.11 -9.32 15.02
CA VAL A 123 8.77 -10.75 14.94
C VAL A 123 7.83 -10.98 13.77
N ARG A 124 7.97 -12.11 13.09
CA ARG A 124 7.04 -12.49 12.02
C ARG A 124 5.85 -13.20 12.63
N LYS A 125 4.64 -12.92 12.16
CA LYS A 125 3.45 -13.64 12.66
C LYS A 125 3.63 -15.12 12.40
N SER A 126 3.17 -15.93 13.36
CA SER A 126 3.21 -17.39 13.28
C SER A 126 2.23 -17.96 12.25
N THR A 127 1.32 -17.13 11.71
CA THR A 127 0.37 -17.53 10.67
C THR A 127 1.11 -17.91 9.39
N HIS A 128 1.27 -19.21 9.22
CA HIS A 128 1.65 -19.80 7.95
C HIS A 128 0.40 -19.98 7.08
N TYR A 129 0.57 -19.97 5.75
CA TYR A 129 -0.50 -20.14 4.78
C TYR A 129 -1.47 -21.26 5.21
N SER A 130 -2.72 -20.89 5.50
CA SER A 130 -3.77 -21.87 5.74
C SER A 130 -4.24 -22.38 4.39
N MET A 131 -4.03 -23.67 4.12
CA MET A 131 -4.59 -24.28 2.92
C MET A 131 -6.11 -24.14 2.96
N LYS A 132 -6.70 -23.73 1.83
CA LYS A 132 -8.15 -23.68 1.67
C LYS A 132 -8.71 -25.07 1.96
N ARG A 133 -9.50 -25.21 3.02
CA ARG A 133 -10.21 -26.46 3.32
C ARG A 133 -11.39 -26.56 2.35
N ASP A 134 -11.38 -27.59 1.49
CA ASP A 134 -12.55 -27.93 0.68
C ASP A 134 -13.65 -28.42 1.63
N ALA A 135 -14.65 -27.57 1.90
CA ALA A 135 -15.73 -27.85 2.83
C ALA A 135 -16.62 -29.06 2.44
N GLY A 136 -16.41 -29.67 1.27
CA GLY A 136 -17.30 -30.69 0.68
C GLY A 136 -16.77 -32.14 0.63
N LYS A 137 -15.66 -32.48 1.29
CA LYS A 137 -15.13 -33.87 1.28
C LYS A 137 -15.56 -34.71 2.49
N ASN A 138 -16.03 -34.09 3.57
CA ASN A 138 -16.37 -34.80 4.80
C ASN A 138 -17.75 -35.49 4.76
N GLU A 139 -18.69 -35.02 3.94
CA GLU A 139 -20.00 -35.67 3.80
C GLU A 139 -19.91 -37.00 3.02
N LYS A 140 -19.04 -37.07 2.00
CA LYS A 140 -18.89 -38.27 1.16
C LYS A 140 -18.24 -39.46 1.88
N THR A 141 -17.38 -39.20 2.86
CA THR A 141 -16.73 -40.26 3.67
C THR A 141 -17.68 -40.82 4.73
N ALA A 142 -18.64 -40.02 5.21
CA ALA A 142 -19.65 -40.47 6.18
C ALA A 142 -20.75 -41.34 5.55
N GLU A 143 -21.09 -41.12 4.27
CA GLU A 143 -22.04 -41.99 3.53
C GLU A 143 -21.42 -43.33 3.11
N GLN A 144 -20.11 -43.40 2.87
CA GLN A 144 -19.43 -44.64 2.46
C GLN A 144 -19.16 -45.64 3.59
N MET A 145 -19.41 -45.27 4.85
CA MET A 145 -19.26 -46.14 6.03
C MET A 145 -20.60 -46.66 6.58
N ARG A 146 -21.72 -46.42 5.88
CA ARG A 146 -23.04 -46.99 6.20
C ARG A 146 -23.36 -48.19 5.32
#